data_AF-A0A354Q7C5-F1
#
_entry.id   AF-A0A354Q7C5-F1
#
_cell.length_a   1.000
_cell.length_b   1.000
_cell.length_c   1.000
_cell.angle_alpha   90.00
_cell.angle_beta   90.00
_cell.angle_gamma   90.00
#
_symmetry.space_group_name_H-M   'P 1'
#
loop_
_entity.id
_entity.type
_entity.pdbx_description
1 polymer ?
#
loop_
_entity_poly.entity_id
_entity_poly.type
_entity_poly.pdbx_seq_one_letter_code
_entity_poly.pdbx_strand_id
1 'polypeptide(L)' 'MPDNYTLLQRKYWIFDLDGTLTVAVHDFNAIRNELGIPAGQPILKTIESLPENESLALQQKLQEIEENLARNA' A
#
# COMPACT_ATOMS: atom_id res chain seq x y z
N MET A 1 -10.78 -7.27 -33.83
CA MET A 1 -10.52 -6.50 -32.60
C MET A 1 -10.21 -5.07 -33.00
N PRO A 2 -11.21 -4.21 -33.24
CA PRO A 2 -10.94 -2.77 -33.32
C PRO A 2 -10.75 -2.23 -31.89
N ASP A 3 -10.12 -1.05 -31.75
CA ASP A 3 -10.07 -0.19 -30.54
C ASP A 3 -8.70 0.05 -29.90
N ASN A 4 -7.62 -0.65 -30.29
CA ASN A 4 -6.26 -0.28 -29.81
C ASN A 4 -5.58 0.82 -30.64
N TYR A 5 -6.06 1.07 -31.86
CA TYR A 5 -5.46 2.06 -32.77
C TYR A 5 -5.57 3.49 -32.25
N THR A 6 -6.69 3.84 -31.61
CA THR A 6 -6.94 5.17 -31.04
C THR A 6 -6.11 5.40 -29.78
N LEU A 7 -5.84 4.34 -29.01
CA LEU A 7 -4.98 4.39 -27.83
C LEU A 7 -3.53 4.72 -28.22
N LEU A 8 -2.99 4.04 -29.25
CA LEU A 8 -1.62 4.19 -29.74
C LEU A 8 -1.33 5.54 -30.41
N GLN A 9 -2.37 6.31 -30.77
CA GLN A 9 -2.22 7.65 -31.38
C GLN A 9 -2.07 8.78 -30.35
N ARG A 10 -2.20 8.50 -29.05
CA ARG A 10 -2.01 9.52 -28.01
C ARG A 10 -0.52 9.82 -27.82
N LYS A 11 -0.15 11.09 -27.95
CA LYS A 11 1.24 11.58 -27.83
C LYS A 11 1.68 11.85 -26.39
N TYR A 12 0.74 12.00 -25.46
CA TYR A 12 1.01 12.36 -24.07
C TYR A 12 0.27 11.41 -23.15
N TRP A 13 0.99 10.90 -22.15
CA TRP A 13 0.50 9.91 -21.20
C TRP A 13 0.83 10.37 -19.80
N ILE A 14 -0.16 10.24 -18.92
CA ILE A 14 0.02 10.44 -17.48
C ILE A 14 -0.20 9.07 -16.87
N PHE A 15 0.81 8.59 -16.15
CA PHE A 15 0.75 7.38 -15.38
C PHE A 15 0.81 7.75 -13.90
N ASP A 16 0.02 7.05 -13.10
CA ASP A 16 0.20 7.05 -11.66
C ASP A 16 1.55 6.41 -11.31
N LEU A 17 2.11 6.76 -10.16
CA LEU A 17 3.42 6.26 -9.73
C LEU A 17 3.26 4.93 -8.99
N ASP A 18 2.53 4.94 -7.87
CA ASP A 18 2.44 3.81 -6.94
C ASP A 18 1.51 2.72 -7.46
N GLY A 19 2.06 1.52 -7.65
CA GLY A 19 1.30 0.37 -8.15
C GLY A 19 1.01 0.39 -9.66
N THR A 20 1.42 1.43 -10.38
CA THR A 20 1.36 1.51 -11.85
C THR A 20 2.75 1.49 -12.49
N LEU A 21 3.66 2.39 -12.05
CA LEU A 21 5.04 2.43 -12.55
C LEU A 21 6.04 1.82 -11.57
N THR A 22 5.74 1.87 -10.26
CA THR A 22 6.55 1.24 -9.21
C THR A 22 5.79 0.06 -8.63
N VAL A 23 6.52 -1.04 -8.39
CA VAL A 23 6.07 -2.04 -7.42
C VAL A 23 6.46 -1.48 -6.07
N ALA A 24 5.49 -1.27 -5.18
CA ALA A 24 5.77 -0.80 -3.83
C ALA A 24 6.83 -1.71 -3.19
N VAL A 25 7.99 -1.12 -2.84
CA VAL A 25 9.07 -1.82 -2.13
C VAL A 25 8.66 -2.17 -0.70
N HIS A 26 7.59 -1.54 -0.21
CA HIS A 26 6.94 -1.91 1.04
C HIS A 26 6.47 -3.35 0.98
N ASP A 27 7.17 -4.24 1.67
CA ASP A 27 6.74 -5.61 1.89
C ASP A 27 5.52 -5.59 2.81
N PHE A 28 4.35 -5.35 2.22
CA PHE A 28 3.09 -5.35 2.95
C PHE A 28 2.82 -6.67 3.66
N ASN A 29 3.43 -7.78 3.24
CA ASN A 29 3.30 -9.04 3.97
C ASN A 29 4.13 -9.01 5.25
N ALA A 30 5.34 -8.44 5.22
CA ALA A 30 6.12 -8.19 6.43
C ALA A 30 5.38 -7.26 7.40
N ILE A 31 4.81 -6.15 6.90
CA ILE A 31 4.02 -5.21 7.72
C ILE A 31 2.80 -5.93 8.34
N ARG A 32 2.06 -6.72 7.55
CA ARG A 32 0.93 -7.51 8.07
C ARG A 32 1.36 -8.48 9.16
N ASN A 33 2.48 -9.19 8.97
CA ASN A 33 3.00 -10.13 9.96
C ASN A 33 3.40 -9.42 11.26
N GLU A 34 4.06 -8.27 11.19
CA GLU A 34 4.44 -7.49 12.37
C GLU A 34 3.23 -6.93 13.12
N LEU A 35 2.17 -6.55 12.40
CA LEU A 35 0.92 -6.08 12.98
C LEU A 35 -0.03 -7.21 13.40
N GLY A 36 0.29 -8.48 13.11
CA GLY A 36 -0.58 -9.62 13.39
C GLY A 36 -1.84 -9.68 12.51
N ILE A 37 -1.83 -9.00 11.36
CA ILE A 37 -2.95 -8.90 10.43
C ILE A 37 -2.93 -10.12 9.48
N PRO A 38 -4.07 -10.80 9.24
CA PRO A 38 -4.15 -11.89 8.28
C PRO A 38 -3.71 -11.48 6.87
N ALA A 39 -3.04 -12.38 6.17
CA ALA A 39 -2.62 -12.17 4.78
C ALA A 39 -3.83 -11.87 3.87
N GLY A 40 -3.65 -10.91 2.95
CA GLY A 40 -4.70 -10.48 2.03
C GLY A 40 -5.72 -9.50 2.60
N GLN A 41 -5.67 -9.19 3.90
CA GLN A 41 -6.49 -8.12 4.47
C GLN A 41 -5.85 -6.73 4.27
N PRO A 42 -6.67 -5.69 4.00
CA PRO A 42 -6.24 -4.31 3.97
C PRO A 42 -5.84 -3.83 5.36
N ILE A 43 -4.59 -3.39 5.53
CA ILE A 43 -3.98 -3.01 6.82
C ILE A 43 -4.82 -1.95 7.54
N LEU A 44 -5.03 -0.79 6.89
CA LEU A 44 -5.76 0.34 7.48
C LEU A 44 -7.18 -0.03 7.89
N LYS A 45 -7.93 -0.70 7.01
CA LYS A 45 -9.30 -1.14 7.31
C LYS A 45 -9.37 -2.15 8.45
N THR A 46 -8.35 -3.00 8.59
CA THR A 46 -8.27 -3.97 9.69
C THR A 46 -8.05 -3.24 11.00
N ILE A 47 -7.13 -2.27 11.02
CA ILE A 47 -6.85 -1.44 12.19
C ILE A 47 -8.08 -0.62 12.60
N GLU A 48 -8.79 -0.02 11.64
CA GLU A 48 -10.03 0.75 11.89
C GLU A 48 -11.20 -0.12 12.38
N SER A 49 -11.19 -1.42 12.09
CA SER A 49 -12.23 -2.35 12.53
C SER A 49 -12.07 -2.81 13.98
N LEU A 50 -10.92 -2.53 14.60
CA LEU A 50 -10.62 -2.93 15.97
C LEU A 50 -11.15 -1.91 16.99
N PRO A 51 -11.32 -2.31 18.26
CA PRO A 51 -11.62 -1.38 19.34
C PRO A 51 -10.56 -0.27 19.42
N GLU A 52 -11.00 0.94 19.78
CA GLU A 52 -10.19 2.17 19.74
C GLU A 52 -8.82 2.05 20.42
N ASN A 53 -8.75 1.33 21.55
CA ASN A 53 -7.51 1.11 22.29
C ASN A 53 -6.52 0.20 21.53
N GLU A 54 -7.01 -0.85 20.88
CA GLU A 54 -6.19 -1.75 20.06
C GLU A 54 -5.80 -1.10 18.73
N SER A 55 -6.73 -0.35 18.14
CA SER A 55 -6.51 0.41 16.92
C SER A 55 -5.39 1.44 17.09
N LEU A 56 -5.42 2.23 18.16
CA LEU A 56 -4.38 3.23 18.47
C LEU A 56 -3.00 2.60 18.64
N ALA A 57 -2.89 1.47 19.34
CA ALA A 57 -1.63 0.77 19.52
C ALA A 57 -1.06 0.26 18.18
N LEU A 58 -1.91 -0.28 17.31
CA LEU A 58 -1.49 -0.74 15.98
C LEU A 58 -1.18 0.42 15.02
N GLN A 59 -1.87 1.56 15.13
CA GLN A 59 -1.54 2.77 14.38
C GLN A 59 -0.15 3.31 14.75
N GLN A 60 0.17 3.36 16.05
CA GLN A 60 1.51 3.76 16.51
C GLN A 60 2.59 2.82 15.99
N LYS A 61 2.33 1.51 16.04
CA LYS A 61 3.27 0.51 15.51
C LYS A 61 3.45 0.62 13.99
N LEU A 62 2.37 0.86 13.25
CA LEU A 62 2.43 1.09 11.80
C LEU A 62 3.27 2.34 11.48
N GLN A 63 3.11 3.43 12.24
CA GLN A 63 3.89 4.65 12.09
C GLN A 63 5.40 4.41 12.28
N GLU A 64 5.80 3.64 13.30
CA GLU A 64 7.20 3.28 13.53
C GLU A 64 7.79 2.47 12.37
N ILE A 65 7.00 1.56 11.80
CA ILE A 65 7.41 0.74 10.65
C ILE A 65 7.61 1.64 9.43
N GLU A 66 6.68 2.56 9.15
CA GLU A 66 6.78 3.52 8.04
C GLU A 66 8.00 4.44 8.19
N GLU A 67 8.29 4.94 9.40
CA GLU A 67 9.48 5.75 9.65
C GLU A 67 10.78 4.97 9.41
N ASN A 68 10.85 3.71 9.85
CA ASN A 68 12.01 2.86 9.61
C ASN A 68 12.19 2.54 8.13
N LEU A 69 11.11 2.31 7.39
CA LEU A 69 11.14 2.10 5.94
C LEU A 69 11.62 3.36 5.22
N ALA A 70 11.10 4.54 5.58
CA ALA A 70 11.51 5.81 4.98
C ALA A 70 13.00 6.15 5.22
N ARG A 71 13.57 5.73 6.36
CA ARG A 71 15.01 5.93 6.65
C ARG A 71 15.92 4.97 5.88
N ASN A 72 15.42 3.79 5.50
CA ASN A 72 16.20 2.73 4.87
C ASN A 72 15.93 2.60 3.35
N ALA A 73 15.05 3.42 2.80
CA ALA A 73 14.78 3.55 1.36
C ALA A 73 15.78 4.47 0.67
#